data_AF-A0A2A2MI01-F1
#
_entry.id   AF-A0A2A2MI01-F1
#
_cell.length_a   1.000
_cell.length_b   1.000
_cell.length_c   1.000
_cell.angle_alpha   90.00
_cell.angle_beta   90.00
_cell.angle_gamma   90.00
#
_symmetry.space_group_name_H-M   'P 1'
#
loop_
_entity.id
_entity.type
_entity.pdbx_description
1 polymer ?
#
loop_
_entity_poly.entity_id
_entity_poly.type
_entity_poly.pdbx_seq_one_letter_code
_entity_poly.pdbx_strand_id
1 'polypeptide(L)'
;MNSSNTPPRIVKAFGVNGDKNTIPTESTQSTDSNGVATFNRGFPPITMQPLSAGGIPPSGMDMNGVLYSVTLQQQWYNAGMTYPFNQDFSDAINGYPKGAIVPSSPKTGQWLNLNEGNTTQPESPNGQTTGWVPINNYGVSQISITSNSVVMSSLQAAKDRIILSGTLTSNVNLIFPAWIKSWVVHNNCTGNFNITCKTSAGNGVIVIPGLVSRIFCDGVNISDETYNPNNDMVGMIASFIMNSAPEGWLVADGSPVSRTTYARLFSRIGTLYGSGNGSTTFNLPDMRGEFIRGFDAGRGVDAGRVFGSWQKGSVIVGDDGVGTVTVASSNVADKRALGLDLGGSETYQISTVNGESQSRGNQYFGYSRPRNNSFLFCVKY
;
A
#
# COMPACT_ATOMS: atom_id res chain seq x y z
N MET A 1 -3.70 -8.45 44.21
CA MET A 1 -2.29 -8.91 44.25
C MET A 1 -1.43 -7.84 43.59
N ASN A 2 -0.33 -7.41 44.22
CA ASN A 2 0.61 -6.45 43.62
C ASN A 2 1.61 -7.20 42.73
N SER A 3 2.12 -6.55 41.68
CA SER A 3 3.14 -7.15 40.79
C SER A 3 4.41 -7.57 41.54
N SER A 4 4.72 -6.90 42.65
CA SER A 4 5.81 -7.25 43.58
C SER A 4 5.58 -8.55 44.37
N ASN A 5 4.39 -9.14 44.33
CA ASN A 5 4.06 -10.42 44.99
C ASN A 5 3.97 -11.58 43.99
N THR A 6 4.67 -11.50 42.85
CA THR A 6 4.67 -12.57 41.85
C THR A 6 5.21 -13.88 42.48
N PRO A 7 4.42 -14.98 42.47
CA PRO A 7 4.86 -16.28 43.02
C PRO A 7 6.09 -16.85 42.30
N PRO A 8 6.90 -17.69 42.97
CA PRO A 8 8.02 -18.37 42.32
C PRO A 8 7.53 -19.35 41.25
N ARG A 9 8.34 -19.53 40.20
CA ARG A 9 8.06 -20.47 39.12
C ARG A 9 8.33 -21.92 39.55
N ILE A 10 7.50 -22.84 39.05
CA ILE A 10 7.74 -24.28 39.16
C ILE A 10 8.93 -24.66 38.26
N VAL A 11 10.02 -25.11 38.88
CA VAL A 11 11.27 -25.51 38.19
C VAL A 11 11.31 -26.99 37.81
N LYS A 12 10.49 -27.82 38.47
CA LYS A 12 10.34 -29.26 38.20
C LYS A 12 8.89 -29.66 38.44
N ALA A 13 8.32 -30.45 37.54
CA ALA A 13 7.02 -31.07 37.76
C ALA A 13 7.07 -31.99 39.00
N PHE A 14 5.99 -32.01 39.75
CA PHE A 14 5.83 -32.85 40.94
C PHE A 14 5.88 -34.33 40.57
N GLY A 15 6.61 -35.16 41.32
CA GLY A 15 6.71 -36.60 41.01
C GLY A 15 7.40 -36.94 39.67
N VAL A 16 8.18 -36.01 39.08
CA VAL A 16 8.85 -36.24 37.78
C VAL A 16 9.68 -37.54 37.75
N ASN A 17 10.40 -37.83 38.85
CA ASN A 17 11.20 -39.05 39.01
C ASN A 17 10.56 -40.08 39.96
N GLY A 18 9.33 -39.83 40.42
CA GLY A 18 8.61 -40.73 41.32
C GLY A 18 7.67 -41.66 40.55
N ASP A 19 7.23 -42.72 41.26
CA ASP A 19 6.20 -43.64 40.78
C ASP A 19 4.89 -42.89 40.58
N LYS A 20 4.33 -43.02 39.36
CA LYS A 20 3.09 -42.36 38.95
C LYS A 20 2.37 -43.18 37.89
N ASN A 21 1.05 -43.14 37.93
CA ASN A 21 0.21 -43.70 36.88
C ASN A 21 -0.10 -42.64 35.81
N THR A 22 -0.31 -43.09 34.58
CA THR A 22 -0.96 -42.25 33.57
C THR A 22 -2.45 -42.22 33.86
N ILE A 23 -3.02 -41.03 34.02
CA ILE A 23 -4.41 -40.85 34.37
C ILE A 23 -5.27 -40.95 33.10
N PRO A 24 -6.18 -41.94 32.99
CA PRO A 24 -7.08 -42.05 31.85
C PRO A 24 -8.02 -40.85 31.77
N THR A 25 -8.42 -40.47 30.55
CA THR A 25 -9.41 -39.41 30.36
C THR A 25 -10.78 -39.85 30.86
N GLU A 26 -11.21 -41.05 30.45
CA GLU A 26 -12.55 -41.59 30.71
C GLU A 26 -12.55 -42.71 31.76
N SER A 27 -13.58 -42.71 32.60
CA SER A 27 -13.88 -43.77 33.55
C SER A 27 -14.52 -45.00 32.88
N THR A 28 -14.22 -46.16 33.45
CA THR A 28 -14.77 -47.47 33.09
C THR A 28 -15.20 -48.21 34.36
N GLN A 29 -15.99 -49.28 34.22
CA GLN A 29 -16.35 -50.12 35.37
C GLN A 29 -15.10 -50.68 36.08
N SER A 30 -14.03 -50.97 35.34
CA SER A 30 -12.76 -51.44 35.90
C SER A 30 -12.05 -50.36 36.70
N THR A 31 -11.92 -49.14 36.16
CA THR A 31 -11.27 -48.04 36.90
C THR A 31 -12.05 -47.68 38.16
N ASP A 32 -13.38 -47.67 38.08
CA ASP A 32 -14.25 -47.37 39.22
C ASP A 32 -14.12 -48.40 40.33
N SER A 33 -14.17 -49.68 39.99
CA SER A 33 -14.13 -50.78 40.96
C SER A 33 -12.76 -50.94 41.63
N ASN A 34 -11.69 -50.50 40.95
CA ASN A 34 -10.32 -50.58 41.43
C ASN A 34 -9.82 -49.28 42.07
N GLY A 35 -10.67 -48.26 42.23
CA GLY A 35 -10.27 -47.01 42.89
C GLY A 35 -9.37 -46.09 42.05
N VAL A 36 -9.32 -46.29 40.73
CA VAL A 36 -8.41 -45.56 39.81
C VAL A 36 -8.98 -44.19 39.46
N ALA A 37 -8.16 -43.15 39.59
CA ALA A 37 -8.56 -41.79 39.21
C ALA A 37 -8.60 -41.60 37.68
N THR A 38 -9.54 -40.79 37.20
CA THR A 38 -9.68 -40.40 35.78
C THR A 38 -9.97 -38.90 35.63
N PHE A 39 -9.74 -38.31 34.46
CA PHE A 39 -10.00 -36.87 34.27
C PHE A 39 -11.50 -36.54 34.26
N ASN A 40 -12.36 -37.40 33.72
CA ASN A 40 -13.80 -37.12 33.65
C ASN A 40 -14.51 -37.28 35.01
N ARG A 41 -14.03 -38.16 35.89
CA ARG A 41 -14.71 -38.49 37.16
C ARG A 41 -13.90 -38.18 38.42
N GLY A 42 -12.60 -37.91 38.29
CA GLY A 42 -11.70 -37.78 39.44
C GLY A 42 -11.49 -39.12 40.15
N PHE A 43 -11.29 -39.08 41.47
CA PHE A 43 -11.25 -40.29 42.29
C PHE A 43 -12.66 -40.87 42.46
N PRO A 44 -12.88 -42.18 42.17
CA PRO A 44 -14.21 -42.77 42.20
C PRO A 44 -14.75 -42.88 43.64
N PRO A 45 -16.08 -42.95 43.84
CA PRO A 45 -16.70 -42.95 45.17
C PRO A 45 -16.21 -44.05 46.12
N ILE A 46 -15.77 -45.20 45.59
CA ILE A 46 -15.18 -46.28 46.39
C ILE A 46 -13.97 -45.82 47.21
N THR A 47 -13.28 -44.75 46.76
CA THR A 47 -12.14 -44.18 47.49
C THR A 47 -12.48 -43.14 48.53
N MET A 48 -13.77 -42.83 48.68
CA MET A 48 -14.29 -41.93 49.70
C MET A 48 -15.10 -42.69 50.76
N GLN A 49 -15.20 -44.02 50.65
CA GLN A 49 -15.86 -44.87 51.62
C GLN A 49 -14.89 -45.31 52.73
N PRO A 50 -15.37 -45.50 53.98
CA PRO A 50 -14.56 -46.09 55.03
C PRO A 50 -14.05 -47.48 54.63
N LEU A 51 -12.83 -47.83 55.07
CA LEU A 51 -12.26 -49.17 54.84
C LEU A 51 -13.16 -50.27 55.41
N SER A 52 -13.83 -50.00 56.54
CA SER A 52 -14.80 -50.92 57.16
C SER A 52 -16.05 -51.17 56.32
N ALA A 53 -16.33 -50.32 55.33
CA ALA A 53 -17.43 -50.46 54.38
C ALA A 53 -16.97 -50.98 53.00
N GLY A 54 -15.73 -51.45 52.88
CA GLY A 54 -15.15 -51.93 51.62
C GLY A 54 -14.55 -50.85 50.73
N GLY A 55 -14.32 -49.64 51.25
CA GLY A 55 -13.63 -48.57 50.52
C GLY A 55 -12.16 -48.89 50.23
N ILE A 56 -11.61 -48.27 49.18
CA ILE A 56 -10.22 -48.44 48.73
C ILE A 56 -9.51 -47.09 48.85
N PRO A 57 -8.40 -46.93 49.58
CA PRO A 57 -7.75 -45.62 49.70
C PRO A 57 -7.31 -45.08 48.32
N PRO A 58 -7.35 -43.75 48.09
CA PRO A 58 -6.83 -43.16 46.86
C PRO A 58 -5.37 -43.60 46.60
N SER A 59 -5.08 -44.02 45.37
CA SER A 59 -3.72 -44.41 44.98
C SER A 59 -2.76 -43.23 45.04
N GLY A 60 -1.63 -43.39 45.74
CA GLY A 60 -0.55 -42.39 45.75
C GLY A 60 0.07 -42.19 44.37
N MET A 61 0.12 -43.24 43.54
CA MET A 61 0.59 -43.14 42.16
C MET A 61 -0.37 -42.35 41.27
N ASP A 62 -1.68 -42.43 41.54
CA ASP A 62 -2.68 -41.63 40.83
C ASP A 62 -2.61 -40.17 41.26
N MET A 63 -2.46 -39.90 42.56
CA MET A 63 -2.22 -38.54 43.05
C MET A 63 -0.95 -37.93 42.44
N ASN A 64 0.15 -38.70 42.39
CA ASN A 64 1.38 -38.27 41.72
C ASN A 64 1.15 -38.02 40.23
N GLY A 65 0.39 -38.89 39.54
CA GLY A 65 0.05 -38.73 38.12
C GLY A 65 -0.73 -37.44 37.84
N VAL A 66 -1.78 -37.17 38.63
CA VAL A 66 -2.57 -35.94 38.54
C VAL A 66 -1.68 -34.71 38.79
N LEU A 67 -0.94 -34.68 39.90
CA LEU A 67 -0.07 -33.56 40.24
C LEU A 67 1.05 -33.35 39.22
N TYR A 68 1.63 -34.43 38.70
CA TYR A 68 2.62 -34.37 37.63
C TYR A 68 2.03 -33.70 36.38
N SER A 69 0.86 -34.13 35.92
CA SER A 69 0.21 -33.58 34.72
C SER A 69 -0.05 -32.07 34.83
N VAL A 70 -0.59 -31.61 35.97
CA VAL A 70 -0.91 -30.20 36.21
C VAL A 70 0.37 -29.37 36.35
N THR A 71 1.34 -29.85 37.13
CA THR A 71 2.59 -29.10 37.37
C THR A 71 3.50 -29.08 36.15
N LEU A 72 3.43 -30.07 35.26
CA LEU A 72 4.11 -30.07 33.97
C LEU A 72 3.56 -28.99 33.05
N GLN A 73 2.22 -28.87 32.94
CA GLN A 73 1.59 -27.79 32.18
C GLN A 73 1.89 -26.42 32.79
N GLN A 74 1.85 -26.31 34.12
CA GLN A 74 2.21 -25.06 34.81
C GLN A 74 3.68 -24.69 34.60
N GLN A 75 4.60 -25.66 34.54
CA GLN A 75 6.00 -25.41 34.20
C GLN A 75 6.13 -24.85 32.78
N TRP A 76 5.39 -25.39 31.82
CA TRP A 76 5.33 -24.88 30.44
C TRP A 76 4.84 -23.42 30.39
N TYR A 77 3.76 -23.10 31.09
CA TYR A 77 3.25 -21.73 31.19
C TYR A 77 4.22 -20.79 31.92
N ASN A 78 4.88 -21.25 32.98
CA ASN A 78 5.88 -20.46 33.71
C ASN A 78 7.10 -20.13 32.84
N ALA A 79 7.39 -20.94 31.81
CA ALA A 79 8.39 -20.66 30.80
C ALA A 79 7.93 -19.63 29.74
N GLY A 80 6.69 -19.13 29.83
CA GLY A 80 6.11 -18.16 28.89
C GLY A 80 5.55 -18.80 27.61
N MET A 81 5.45 -20.12 27.57
CA MET A 81 4.93 -20.82 26.41
C MET A 81 3.41 -20.96 26.43
N THR A 82 2.84 -21.06 25.24
CA THR A 82 1.43 -21.36 24.98
C THR A 82 1.32 -22.58 24.06
N TYR A 83 0.13 -23.15 23.91
CA TYR A 83 -0.09 -24.32 23.06
C TYR A 83 -0.43 -23.89 21.63
N PRO A 84 0.24 -24.45 20.60
CA PRO A 84 -0.15 -24.24 19.21
C PRO A 84 -1.56 -24.77 18.95
N PHE A 85 -2.17 -24.32 17.85
CA PHE A 85 -3.41 -24.92 17.36
C PHE A 85 -3.23 -26.43 17.20
N ASN A 86 -4.20 -27.21 17.67
CA ASN A 86 -4.24 -28.65 17.50
C ASN A 86 -5.67 -29.06 17.12
N GLN A 87 -5.81 -29.77 16.00
CA GLN A 87 -7.11 -30.14 15.47
C GLN A 87 -7.84 -31.12 16.39
N ASP A 88 -7.16 -32.16 16.87
CA ASP A 88 -7.76 -33.17 17.75
C ASP A 88 -8.30 -32.54 19.05
N PHE A 89 -7.56 -31.59 19.63
CA PHE A 89 -8.00 -30.82 20.78
C PHE A 89 -9.19 -29.94 20.44
N SER A 90 -9.13 -29.22 19.32
CA SER A 90 -10.24 -28.40 18.81
C SER A 90 -11.52 -29.23 18.72
N ASP A 91 -11.44 -30.41 18.09
CA ASP A 91 -12.59 -31.31 17.92
C ASP A 91 -13.10 -31.82 19.27
N ALA A 92 -12.21 -32.17 20.20
CA ALA A 92 -12.57 -32.63 21.54
C ALA A 92 -13.28 -31.57 22.39
N ILE A 93 -13.01 -30.27 22.18
CA ILE A 93 -13.64 -29.17 22.92
C ILE A 93 -14.74 -28.44 22.14
N ASN A 94 -15.11 -28.92 20.95
CA ASN A 94 -16.04 -28.27 20.01
C ASN A 94 -15.58 -26.89 19.52
N GLY A 95 -14.28 -26.76 19.28
CA GLY A 95 -13.62 -25.60 18.72
C GLY A 95 -13.08 -24.62 19.77
N TYR A 96 -12.13 -23.79 19.36
CA TYR A 96 -11.55 -22.78 20.25
C TYR A 96 -12.57 -21.66 20.54
N PRO A 97 -12.66 -21.17 21.79
CA PRO A 97 -13.53 -20.05 22.13
C PRO A 97 -13.02 -18.72 21.56
N LYS A 98 -13.90 -17.74 21.44
CA LYS A 98 -13.51 -16.38 21.01
C LYS A 98 -12.49 -15.78 21.97
N GLY A 99 -11.48 -15.12 21.43
CA GLY A 99 -10.38 -14.55 22.21
C GLY A 99 -9.26 -15.54 22.54
N ALA A 100 -9.37 -16.81 22.13
CA ALA A 100 -8.25 -17.74 22.21
C ALA A 100 -7.03 -17.21 21.44
N ILE A 101 -5.84 -17.38 22.01
CA ILE A 101 -4.58 -17.00 21.39
C ILE A 101 -3.70 -18.24 21.26
N VAL A 102 -3.26 -18.53 20.05
CA VAL A 102 -2.33 -19.63 19.76
C VAL A 102 -1.09 -19.09 19.04
N PRO A 103 0.12 -19.60 19.32
CA PRO A 103 1.33 -19.22 18.60
C PRO A 103 1.24 -19.68 17.14
N SER A 104 1.86 -18.91 16.24
CA SER A 104 2.06 -19.35 14.86
C SER A 104 3.01 -20.55 14.80
N SER A 105 2.91 -21.36 13.75
CA SER A 105 3.76 -22.55 13.58
C SER A 105 5.27 -22.24 13.64
N PRO A 106 5.79 -21.10 13.12
CA PRO A 106 7.21 -20.75 13.27
C PRO A 106 7.53 -20.10 14.62
N LYS A 107 6.54 -19.90 15.50
CA LYS A 107 6.66 -19.21 16.80
C LYS A 107 7.21 -17.79 16.68
N THR A 108 6.96 -17.14 15.55
CA THR A 108 7.37 -15.74 15.27
C THR A 108 6.23 -14.75 15.46
N GLY A 109 5.07 -15.22 15.92
CA GLY A 109 3.88 -14.41 16.20
C GLY A 109 2.77 -15.27 16.76
N GLN A 110 1.56 -14.72 16.83
CA GLN A 110 0.40 -15.41 17.38
C GLN A 110 -0.85 -15.12 16.54
N TRP A 111 -1.88 -15.91 16.77
CA TRP A 111 -3.19 -15.83 16.14
C TRP A 111 -4.25 -15.60 17.22
N LEU A 112 -5.09 -14.58 17.04
CA LEU A 112 -6.26 -14.28 17.87
C LEU A 112 -7.51 -14.83 17.20
N ASN A 113 -8.28 -15.64 17.91
CA ASN A 113 -9.56 -16.15 17.44
C ASN A 113 -10.68 -15.10 17.61
N LEU A 114 -11.45 -14.86 16.57
CA LEU A 114 -12.58 -13.93 16.60
C LEU A 114 -13.95 -14.61 16.72
N ASN A 115 -14.00 -15.94 16.57
CA ASN A 115 -15.23 -16.73 16.50
C ASN A 115 -15.37 -17.65 17.73
N GLU A 116 -16.61 -17.93 18.14
CA GLU A 116 -16.86 -19.00 19.12
C GLU A 116 -16.80 -20.37 18.45
N GLY A 117 -16.33 -21.38 19.18
CA GLY A 117 -16.27 -22.77 18.69
C GLY A 117 -15.50 -22.91 17.36
N ASN A 118 -14.41 -22.14 17.19
CA ASN A 118 -13.68 -22.13 15.93
C ASN A 118 -12.86 -23.42 15.75
N THR A 119 -13.29 -24.27 14.83
CA THR A 119 -12.61 -25.53 14.48
C THR A 119 -11.59 -25.37 13.34
N THR A 120 -11.50 -24.19 12.73
CA THR A 120 -10.67 -23.96 11.55
C THR A 120 -9.22 -23.71 11.92
N GLN A 121 -8.29 -24.31 11.19
CA GLN A 121 -6.86 -24.05 11.36
C GLN A 121 -6.52 -22.56 11.07
N PRO A 122 -5.73 -21.87 11.93
CA PRO A 122 -5.43 -20.45 11.74
C PRO A 122 -4.69 -20.12 10.44
N GLU A 123 -3.80 -21.01 10.01
CA GLU A 123 -2.81 -20.77 8.96
C GLU A 123 -3.29 -21.32 7.61
N SER A 124 -4.01 -20.50 6.84
CA SER A 124 -4.46 -20.87 5.51
C SER A 124 -3.33 -20.70 4.47
N PRO A 125 -3.01 -21.75 3.67
CA PRO A 125 -2.01 -21.65 2.59
C PRO A 125 -2.42 -20.67 1.47
N ASN A 126 -3.71 -20.40 1.34
CA ASN A 126 -4.33 -19.59 0.29
C ASN A 126 -5.05 -18.35 0.85
N GLY A 127 -4.70 -17.91 2.06
CA GLY A 127 -5.18 -16.65 2.64
C GLY A 127 -6.69 -16.57 2.86
N GLN A 128 -7.38 -17.72 2.93
CA GLN A 128 -8.80 -17.79 3.22
C GLN A 128 -9.06 -17.28 4.65
N THR A 129 -10.27 -16.74 4.86
CA THR A 129 -10.71 -16.32 6.18
C THR A 129 -10.92 -17.54 7.07
N THR A 130 -10.13 -17.65 8.13
CA THR A 130 -10.19 -18.78 9.09
C THR A 130 -10.87 -18.41 10.41
N GLY A 131 -11.30 -17.15 10.57
CA GLY A 131 -11.73 -16.60 11.86
C GLY A 131 -10.57 -16.24 12.80
N TRP A 132 -9.33 -16.47 12.38
CA TRP A 132 -8.13 -16.09 13.11
C TRP A 132 -7.47 -14.86 12.46
N VAL A 133 -6.95 -13.97 13.29
CA VAL A 133 -6.22 -12.76 12.86
C VAL A 133 -4.84 -12.67 13.51
N PRO A 134 -3.83 -12.12 12.81
CA PRO A 134 -2.45 -12.11 13.30
C PRO A 134 -2.23 -11.05 14.39
N ILE A 135 -1.43 -11.39 15.41
CA ILE A 135 -0.90 -10.44 16.42
C ILE A 135 0.59 -10.70 16.68
N ASN A 136 1.34 -9.66 17.08
CA ASN A 136 2.76 -9.74 17.49
C ASN A 136 3.69 -10.49 16.50
N ASN A 137 3.49 -10.31 15.20
CA ASN A 137 4.22 -11.05 14.17
C ASN A 137 5.54 -10.38 13.78
N TYR A 138 6.66 -10.99 14.17
CA TYR A 138 8.02 -10.50 13.89
C TYR A 138 8.50 -10.86 12.48
N GLY A 139 9.24 -9.95 11.84
CA GLY A 139 9.94 -10.19 10.58
C GLY A 139 9.25 -9.60 9.35
N VAL A 140 9.67 -10.05 8.17
CA VAL A 140 9.18 -9.58 6.87
C VAL A 140 8.81 -10.77 6.00
N SER A 141 7.88 -10.58 5.07
CA SER A 141 7.59 -11.58 4.04
C SER A 141 8.15 -11.14 2.70
N GLN A 142 8.95 -12.01 2.10
CA GLN A 142 9.47 -11.81 0.75
C GLN A 142 8.63 -12.61 -0.23
N ILE A 143 8.06 -11.93 -1.23
CA ILE A 143 7.17 -12.51 -2.22
C ILE A 143 7.78 -12.28 -3.61
N SER A 144 8.20 -13.36 -4.26
CA SER A 144 8.62 -13.31 -5.66
C SER A 144 7.41 -13.41 -6.57
N ILE A 145 7.24 -12.41 -7.43
CA ILE A 145 6.11 -12.32 -8.35
C ILE A 145 6.43 -13.17 -9.59
N THR A 146 5.75 -14.31 -9.72
CA THR A 146 5.95 -15.29 -10.81
C THR A 146 4.70 -15.53 -11.67
N SER A 147 3.55 -14.98 -11.27
CA SER A 147 2.27 -15.10 -11.96
C SER A 147 1.55 -13.74 -12.01
N ASN A 148 0.50 -13.66 -12.84
CA ASN A 148 -0.39 -12.49 -12.92
C ASN A 148 -1.37 -12.37 -11.74
N SER A 149 -1.43 -13.37 -10.87
CA SER A 149 -2.24 -13.37 -9.66
C SER A 149 -1.58 -14.20 -8.58
N VAL A 150 -1.18 -13.55 -7.49
CA VAL A 150 -0.48 -14.16 -6.35
C VAL A 150 -1.36 -14.01 -5.12
N VAL A 151 -1.78 -15.13 -4.54
CA VAL A 151 -2.51 -15.16 -3.28
C VAL A 151 -1.53 -15.42 -2.15
N MET A 152 -1.50 -14.55 -1.15
CA MET A 152 -0.65 -14.77 0.03
C MET A 152 -1.30 -15.73 1.00
N SER A 153 -0.51 -16.65 1.54
CA SER A 153 -0.89 -17.42 2.72
C SER A 153 -1.11 -16.49 3.93
N SER A 154 -1.89 -16.95 4.90
CA SER A 154 -2.08 -16.22 6.17
C SER A 154 -0.73 -15.94 6.85
N LEU A 155 0.21 -16.89 6.84
CA LEU A 155 1.55 -16.70 7.43
C LEU A 155 2.36 -15.59 6.75
N GLN A 156 2.30 -15.49 5.41
CA GLN A 156 2.96 -14.42 4.67
C GLN A 156 2.30 -13.07 4.97
N ALA A 157 0.97 -13.00 4.89
CA ALA A 157 0.24 -11.77 5.15
C ALA A 157 0.25 -11.35 6.62
N ALA A 158 0.61 -12.24 7.56
CA ALA A 158 0.68 -11.91 8.99
C ALA A 158 1.78 -10.88 9.31
N LYS A 159 2.83 -10.80 8.48
CA LYS A 159 3.92 -9.84 8.65
C LYS A 159 3.48 -8.45 8.22
N ASP A 160 3.88 -7.44 8.99
CA ASP A 160 3.52 -6.03 8.71
C ASP A 160 4.21 -5.50 7.45
N ARG A 161 5.35 -6.08 7.07
CA ARG A 161 6.14 -5.65 5.92
C ARG A 161 6.22 -6.75 4.87
N ILE A 162 5.79 -6.42 3.67
CA ILE A 162 5.81 -7.29 2.50
C ILE A 162 6.81 -6.72 1.50
N ILE A 163 7.76 -7.52 1.05
CA ILE A 163 8.78 -7.13 0.08
C ILE A 163 8.56 -7.94 -1.19
N LEU A 164 8.24 -7.26 -2.29
CA LEU A 164 7.98 -7.87 -3.58
C LEU A 164 9.24 -7.82 -4.43
N SER A 165 9.52 -8.89 -5.17
CA SER A 165 10.64 -8.97 -6.11
C SER A 165 10.23 -9.65 -7.41
N GLY A 166 11.00 -9.43 -8.48
CA GLY A 166 10.78 -10.05 -9.80
C GLY A 166 10.62 -9.03 -10.93
N THR A 167 10.42 -9.53 -12.15
CA THR A 167 10.18 -8.72 -13.34
C THR A 167 8.75 -8.91 -13.78
N LEU A 168 7.96 -7.84 -13.79
CA LEU A 168 6.58 -7.87 -14.22
C LEU A 168 6.52 -7.90 -15.75
N THR A 169 5.78 -8.87 -16.27
CA THR A 169 5.48 -9.03 -17.71
C THR A 169 4.00 -8.75 -18.03
N SER A 170 3.18 -8.52 -17.01
CA SER A 170 1.77 -8.14 -17.08
C SER A 170 1.36 -7.46 -15.77
N ASN A 171 0.16 -6.86 -15.74
CA ASN A 171 -0.41 -6.37 -14.48
C ASN A 171 -0.70 -7.56 -13.54
N VAL A 172 -0.37 -7.42 -12.26
CA VAL A 172 -0.46 -8.50 -11.27
C VAL A 172 -1.44 -8.13 -10.17
N ASN A 173 -2.28 -9.09 -9.75
CA ASN A 173 -3.03 -8.99 -8.51
C ASN A 173 -2.25 -9.65 -7.37
N LEU A 174 -1.93 -8.88 -6.32
CA LEU A 174 -1.45 -9.43 -5.05
C LEU A 174 -2.61 -9.46 -4.06
N ILE A 175 -3.04 -10.67 -3.70
CA ILE A 175 -4.26 -10.91 -2.93
C ILE A 175 -3.90 -11.14 -1.47
N PHE A 176 -4.42 -10.26 -0.60
CA PHE A 176 -4.28 -10.31 0.85
C PHE A 176 -5.51 -10.99 1.48
N PRO A 177 -5.36 -11.62 2.65
CA PRO A 177 -6.51 -12.00 3.48
C PRO A 177 -7.35 -10.78 3.84
N ALA A 178 -8.66 -10.99 3.97
CA ALA A 178 -9.66 -9.98 4.26
C ALA A 178 -9.67 -9.59 5.77
N TRP A 179 -8.52 -9.15 6.28
CA TRP A 179 -8.36 -8.70 7.67
C TRP A 179 -8.42 -7.19 7.78
N ILE A 180 -8.88 -6.69 8.92
CA ILE A 180 -8.73 -5.29 9.29
C ILE A 180 -7.29 -5.07 9.76
N LYS A 181 -6.41 -4.62 8.86
CA LYS A 181 -4.96 -4.55 9.11
C LYS A 181 -4.26 -3.58 8.15
N SER A 182 -3.19 -2.96 8.64
CA SER A 182 -2.24 -2.19 7.82
C SER A 182 -1.06 -3.05 7.38
N TRP A 183 -0.52 -2.78 6.19
CA TRP A 183 0.75 -3.30 5.71
C TRP A 183 1.63 -2.21 5.13
N VAL A 184 2.94 -2.43 5.12
CA VAL A 184 3.91 -1.68 4.34
C VAL A 184 4.45 -2.58 3.24
N VAL A 185 4.14 -2.24 1.99
CA VAL A 185 4.52 -3.00 0.80
C VAL A 185 5.68 -2.30 0.11
N HIS A 186 6.81 -3.01 -0.02
CA HIS A 186 7.98 -2.59 -0.77
C HIS A 186 7.90 -3.26 -2.13
N ASN A 187 7.55 -2.51 -3.17
CA ASN A 187 7.49 -3.08 -4.51
C ASN A 187 8.85 -2.90 -5.20
N ASN A 188 9.76 -3.87 -5.03
CA ASN A 188 11.08 -3.86 -5.71
C ASN A 188 11.03 -4.59 -7.05
N CYS A 189 9.83 -4.81 -7.62
CA CYS A 189 9.73 -5.40 -8.95
C CYS A 189 10.26 -4.43 -10.02
N THR A 190 10.58 -4.99 -11.19
CA THR A 190 10.95 -4.23 -12.40
C THR A 190 9.94 -4.50 -13.51
N GLY A 191 10.05 -3.81 -14.65
CA GLY A 191 9.08 -3.92 -15.75
C GLY A 191 8.00 -2.85 -15.73
N ASN A 192 7.32 -2.65 -16.86
CA ASN A 192 6.38 -1.55 -17.08
C ASN A 192 4.92 -1.98 -16.82
N PHE A 193 4.68 -2.56 -15.65
CA PHE A 193 3.36 -3.03 -15.23
C PHE A 193 3.11 -2.75 -13.76
N ASN A 194 1.85 -2.83 -13.36
CA ASN A 194 1.42 -2.46 -12.01
C ASN A 194 1.06 -3.70 -11.18
N ILE A 195 1.30 -3.61 -9.88
CA ILE A 195 0.75 -4.56 -8.90
C ILE A 195 -0.47 -3.91 -8.24
N THR A 196 -1.61 -4.60 -8.28
CA THR A 196 -2.80 -4.21 -7.55
C THR A 196 -2.88 -5.03 -6.26
N CYS A 197 -2.72 -4.37 -5.11
CA CYS A 197 -2.93 -4.97 -3.81
C CYS A 197 -4.43 -4.94 -3.49
N LYS A 198 -5.06 -6.11 -3.36
CA LYS A 198 -6.50 -6.25 -3.10
C LYS A 198 -6.81 -7.44 -2.20
N THR A 199 -8.05 -7.55 -1.72
CA THR A 199 -8.57 -8.82 -1.20
C THR A 199 -9.16 -9.65 -2.35
N SER A 200 -9.61 -10.89 -2.08
CA SER A 200 -10.20 -11.76 -3.11
C SER A 200 -11.47 -11.17 -3.75
N ALA A 201 -12.32 -10.51 -2.95
CA ALA A 201 -13.62 -9.99 -3.37
C ALA A 201 -13.67 -8.46 -3.49
N GLY A 202 -12.75 -7.74 -2.84
CA GLY A 202 -12.77 -6.29 -2.77
C GLY A 202 -12.02 -5.57 -3.89
N ASN A 203 -12.16 -4.25 -3.88
CA ASN A 203 -11.32 -3.34 -4.64
C ASN A 203 -9.93 -3.23 -4.01
N GLY A 204 -8.98 -2.76 -4.81
CA GLY A 204 -7.59 -2.62 -4.38
C GLY A 204 -6.95 -1.33 -4.83
N VAL A 205 -5.71 -1.18 -4.40
CA VAL A 205 -4.85 -0.04 -4.71
C VAL A 205 -3.68 -0.49 -5.57
N ILE A 206 -3.29 0.36 -6.53
CA ILE A 206 -2.07 0.14 -7.31
C ILE A 206 -0.86 0.53 -6.46
N VAL A 207 0.04 -0.43 -6.24
CA VAL A 207 1.36 -0.21 -5.65
C VAL A 207 2.38 -0.25 -6.77
N ILE A 208 2.96 0.91 -7.07
CA ILE A 208 3.84 1.09 -8.22
C ILE A 208 5.23 0.50 -7.94
N PRO A 209 5.86 -0.19 -8.91
CA PRO A 209 7.26 -0.61 -8.80
C PRO A 209 8.22 0.55 -8.43
N GLY A 210 9.15 0.29 -7.51
CA GLY A 210 10.10 1.26 -6.97
C GLY A 210 9.59 2.06 -5.77
N LEU A 211 8.34 1.90 -5.35
CA LEU A 211 7.77 2.61 -4.21
C LEU A 211 7.59 1.73 -2.97
N VAL A 212 7.54 2.40 -1.82
CA VAL A 212 7.09 1.84 -0.55
C VAL A 212 5.72 2.43 -0.24
N SER A 213 4.69 1.59 -0.22
CA SER A 213 3.32 2.00 0.07
C SER A 213 2.83 1.43 1.40
N ARG A 214 2.30 2.28 2.28
CA ARG A 214 1.50 1.88 3.43
C ARG A 214 0.04 1.75 3.00
N ILE A 215 -0.51 0.56 3.12
CA ILE A 215 -1.89 0.24 2.73
C ILE A 215 -2.68 -0.19 3.96
N PHE A 216 -4.00 0.00 3.92
CA PHE A 216 -4.93 -0.47 4.94
C PHE A 216 -6.05 -1.27 4.30
N CYS A 217 -6.40 -2.40 4.91
CA CYS A 217 -7.60 -3.15 4.58
C CYS A 217 -8.63 -2.96 5.69
N ASP A 218 -9.88 -2.70 5.29
CA ASP A 218 -11.04 -2.56 6.18
C ASP A 218 -11.79 -3.90 6.40
N GLY A 219 -11.18 -5.02 6.00
CA GLY A 219 -11.81 -6.34 5.96
C GLY A 219 -12.52 -6.65 4.64
N VAL A 220 -12.62 -5.70 3.71
CA VAL A 220 -13.20 -5.91 2.37
C VAL A 220 -12.30 -5.30 1.30
N ASN A 221 -12.05 -4.00 1.32
CA ASN A 221 -11.28 -3.26 0.34
C ASN A 221 -9.90 -2.88 0.89
N ILE A 222 -8.95 -2.65 -0.01
CA ILE A 222 -7.63 -2.10 0.33
C ILE A 222 -7.51 -0.68 -0.21
N SER A 223 -7.15 0.26 0.67
CA SER A 223 -6.86 1.65 0.35
C SER A 223 -5.40 2.01 0.59
N ASP A 224 -4.90 3.02 -0.12
CA ASP A 224 -3.60 3.63 0.17
C ASP A 224 -3.71 4.53 1.41
N GLU A 225 -2.79 4.36 2.37
CA GLU A 225 -2.57 5.29 3.48
C GLU A 225 -1.19 5.98 3.39
N THR A 226 -0.46 5.77 2.29
CA THR A 226 0.79 6.45 1.98
C THR A 226 0.49 7.90 1.63
N TYR A 227 0.29 8.75 2.63
CA TYR A 227 0.19 10.21 2.51
C TYR A 227 -0.77 10.71 1.41
N ASN A 228 -1.95 11.18 1.83
CA ASN A 228 -3.04 11.72 0.99
C ASN A 228 -2.56 12.32 -0.36
N PRO A 229 -2.87 11.71 -1.53
CA PRO A 229 -2.45 12.18 -2.84
C PRO A 229 -3.02 13.57 -3.20
N ASN A 230 -3.93 14.10 -2.39
CA ASN A 230 -4.45 15.47 -2.55
C ASN A 230 -3.51 16.56 -1.98
N ASN A 231 -2.45 16.18 -1.26
CA ASN A 231 -1.46 17.11 -0.71
C ASN A 231 -0.07 16.99 -1.35
N ASP A 232 0.09 16.12 -2.36
CA ASP A 232 1.29 16.10 -3.18
C ASP A 232 1.11 17.07 -4.36
N MET A 233 1.99 18.05 -4.48
CA MET A 233 1.93 19.03 -5.59
C MET A 233 2.45 18.41 -6.90
N VAL A 234 2.40 17.07 -7.05
CA VAL A 234 2.97 16.37 -8.21
C VAL A 234 2.21 16.77 -9.47
N GLY A 235 2.95 17.15 -10.52
CA GLY A 235 2.39 17.75 -11.73
C GLY A 235 2.22 19.27 -11.65
N MET A 236 2.47 19.90 -10.50
CA MET A 236 2.51 21.37 -10.40
C MET A 236 3.67 21.93 -11.21
N ILE A 237 3.40 23.01 -11.92
CA ILE A 237 4.40 23.89 -12.50
C ILE A 237 4.68 25.05 -11.55
N ALA A 238 5.95 25.29 -11.26
CA ALA A 238 6.41 26.44 -10.48
C ALA A 238 7.62 27.10 -11.14
N SER A 239 7.72 28.42 -10.97
CA SER A 239 8.88 29.21 -11.40
C SER A 239 9.91 29.32 -10.28
N PHE A 240 11.18 29.07 -10.59
CA PHE A 240 12.30 29.19 -9.68
C PHE A 240 13.25 30.30 -10.13
N ILE A 241 13.68 31.13 -9.19
CA ILE A 241 14.69 32.20 -9.42
C ILE A 241 16.13 31.67 -9.52
N MET A 242 16.29 30.34 -9.67
CA MET A 242 17.55 29.62 -9.76
C MET A 242 17.72 29.06 -11.19
N ASN A 243 18.96 28.75 -11.59
CA ASN A 243 19.29 28.24 -12.93
C ASN A 243 19.33 26.70 -13.02
N SER A 244 19.00 25.99 -11.94
CA SER A 244 18.91 24.53 -11.89
C SER A 244 17.69 24.10 -11.08
N ALA A 245 17.12 22.93 -11.41
CA ALA A 245 15.97 22.40 -10.71
C ALA A 245 16.37 21.96 -9.28
N PRO A 246 15.64 22.37 -8.24
CA PRO A 246 15.86 21.86 -6.89
C PRO A 246 15.44 20.39 -6.77
N GLU A 247 15.85 19.74 -5.69
CA GLU A 247 15.52 18.34 -5.43
C GLU A 247 14.01 18.09 -5.42
N GLY A 248 13.59 17.00 -6.07
CA GLY A 248 12.18 16.66 -6.24
C GLY A 248 11.45 17.47 -7.33
N TRP A 249 12.17 18.19 -8.20
CA TRP A 249 11.63 18.89 -9.35
C TRP A 249 12.43 18.57 -10.62
N LEU A 250 11.77 18.60 -11.78
CA LEU A 250 12.39 18.46 -13.10
C LEU A 250 12.19 19.74 -13.90
N VAL A 251 13.17 20.13 -14.72
CA VAL A 251 13.01 21.29 -15.61
C VAL A 251 11.92 20.99 -16.64
N ALA A 252 11.01 21.94 -16.87
CA ALA A 252 9.99 21.85 -17.91
C ALA A 252 10.56 22.26 -19.28
N ASP A 253 11.42 21.40 -19.85
CA ASP A 253 12.17 21.65 -21.09
C ASP A 253 11.80 20.72 -22.26
N GLY A 254 10.71 19.96 -22.14
CA GLY A 254 10.28 19.00 -23.15
C GLY A 254 11.02 17.67 -23.14
N SER A 255 11.99 17.47 -22.24
CA SER A 255 12.81 16.26 -22.23
C SER A 255 11.99 14.99 -21.98
N PRO A 256 12.35 13.86 -22.61
CA PRO A 256 11.78 12.57 -22.28
C PRO A 256 12.34 12.06 -20.95
N VAL A 257 11.46 11.63 -20.04
CA VAL A 257 11.83 11.08 -18.74
C VAL A 257 11.21 9.71 -18.50
N SER A 258 11.82 8.92 -17.62
CA SER A 258 11.44 7.53 -17.36
C SER A 258 10.07 7.41 -16.68
N ARG A 259 9.18 6.58 -17.24
CA ARG A 259 7.87 6.25 -16.63
C ARG A 259 8.00 5.50 -15.32
N THR A 260 9.08 4.72 -15.14
CA THR A 260 9.32 3.97 -13.89
C THR A 260 9.93 4.86 -12.82
N THR A 261 10.91 5.68 -13.17
CA THR A 261 11.57 6.59 -12.23
C THR A 261 10.61 7.69 -11.74
N TYR A 262 9.78 8.21 -12.64
CA TYR A 262 8.84 9.31 -12.34
C TYR A 262 7.39 8.86 -12.47
N ALA A 263 7.08 7.67 -11.92
CA ALA A 263 5.78 7.04 -12.10
C ALA A 263 4.61 7.83 -11.51
N ARG A 264 4.84 8.57 -10.42
CA ARG A 264 3.82 9.47 -9.83
C ARG A 264 3.49 10.60 -10.79
N LEU A 265 4.50 11.29 -11.33
CA LEU A 265 4.30 12.32 -12.34
C LEU A 265 3.61 11.77 -13.60
N PHE A 266 4.06 10.61 -14.08
CA PHE A 266 3.43 9.95 -15.23
C PHE A 266 1.95 9.63 -14.98
N SER A 267 1.59 9.19 -13.76
CA SER A 267 0.19 8.94 -13.39
C SER A 267 -0.69 10.20 -13.42
N ARG A 268 -0.10 11.40 -13.29
CA ARG A 268 -0.81 12.69 -13.30
C ARG A 268 -0.93 13.27 -14.70
N ILE A 269 0.17 13.32 -15.47
CA ILE A 269 0.20 14.02 -16.76
C ILE A 269 0.18 13.10 -17.98
N GLY A 270 0.41 11.80 -17.78
CA GLY A 270 0.43 10.80 -18.83
C GLY A 270 1.38 11.17 -19.98
N THR A 271 0.86 11.10 -21.19
CA THR A 271 1.60 11.45 -22.42
C THR A 271 1.12 12.78 -23.03
N LEU A 272 0.50 13.67 -22.24
CA LEU A 272 -0.08 14.92 -22.72
C LEU A 272 0.94 15.79 -23.49
N TYR A 273 2.20 15.79 -23.05
CA TYR A 273 3.28 16.56 -23.66
C TYR A 273 4.16 15.74 -24.61
N GLY A 274 3.73 14.52 -24.95
CA GLY A 274 4.43 13.61 -25.84
C GLY A 274 4.63 12.24 -25.22
N SER A 275 4.58 11.21 -26.08
CA SER A 275 4.69 9.81 -25.68
C SER A 275 6.10 9.37 -25.31
N GLY A 276 7.10 10.25 -25.37
CA GLY A 276 8.51 9.87 -25.32
C GLY A 276 8.82 8.87 -26.42
N ASN A 277 9.44 7.75 -26.06
CA ASN A 277 9.72 6.64 -26.96
C ASN A 277 8.52 5.69 -27.19
N GLY A 278 7.34 6.04 -26.69
CA GLY A 278 6.11 5.23 -26.83
C GLY A 278 5.98 4.08 -25.83
N SER A 279 7.01 3.76 -25.04
CA SER A 279 7.01 2.60 -24.15
C SER A 279 7.48 2.92 -22.73
N THR A 280 8.75 3.33 -22.57
CA THR A 280 9.41 3.48 -21.25
C THR A 280 9.59 4.93 -20.82
N THR A 281 9.36 5.91 -21.71
CA THR A 281 9.45 7.33 -21.39
C THR A 281 8.16 8.09 -21.69
N PHE A 282 8.05 9.29 -21.13
CA PHE A 282 7.04 10.30 -21.45
C PHE A 282 7.72 11.68 -21.46
N ASN A 283 7.17 12.63 -22.19
CA ASN A 283 7.78 13.96 -22.27
C ASN A 283 7.26 14.86 -21.15
N LEU A 284 8.15 15.71 -20.64
CA LEU A 284 7.79 16.86 -19.81
C LEU A 284 7.17 17.96 -20.69
N PRO A 285 6.42 18.92 -20.12
CA PRO A 285 6.08 20.15 -20.82
C PRO A 285 7.36 20.91 -21.21
N ASP A 286 7.33 21.62 -22.34
CA ASP A 286 8.36 22.60 -22.71
C ASP A 286 7.80 24.00 -22.50
N MET A 287 8.32 24.71 -21.50
CA MET A 287 7.83 26.03 -21.07
C MET A 287 8.87 27.14 -21.27
N ARG A 288 9.95 26.83 -21.98
CA ARG A 288 11.06 27.77 -22.19
C ARG A 288 10.60 28.87 -23.14
N GLY A 289 10.63 30.12 -22.66
CA GLY A 289 10.25 31.29 -23.44
C GLY A 289 8.74 31.47 -23.66
N GLU A 290 7.92 30.67 -22.98
CA GLU A 290 6.47 30.67 -23.12
C GLU A 290 5.77 31.46 -21.99
N PHE A 291 4.61 32.02 -22.30
CA PHE A 291 3.71 32.60 -21.32
C PHE A 291 2.58 31.63 -20.99
N ILE A 292 2.29 31.49 -19.70
CA ILE A 292 1.18 30.66 -19.25
C ILE A 292 -0.10 31.49 -19.27
N ARG A 293 -1.14 30.91 -19.86
CA ARG A 293 -2.52 31.41 -19.76
C ARG A 293 -3.36 30.46 -18.92
N GLY A 294 -4.39 30.99 -18.28
CA GLY A 294 -5.42 30.17 -17.64
C GLY A 294 -6.21 29.38 -18.69
N PHE A 295 -6.51 28.11 -18.41
CA PHE A 295 -7.43 27.34 -19.24
C PHE A 295 -8.86 27.81 -19.01
N ASP A 296 -9.61 28.06 -20.08
CA ASP A 296 -10.98 28.60 -20.01
C ASP A 296 -11.94 27.71 -19.22
N ALA A 297 -11.73 26.39 -19.26
CA ALA A 297 -12.49 25.40 -18.51
C ALA A 297 -14.03 25.54 -18.62
N GLY A 298 -14.53 26.00 -19.76
CA GLY A 298 -15.96 26.10 -20.04
C GLY A 298 -16.61 27.45 -19.67
N ARG A 299 -15.82 28.47 -19.31
CA ARG A 299 -16.33 29.83 -19.06
C ARG A 299 -16.76 30.54 -20.35
N GLY A 300 -16.16 30.20 -21.50
CA GLY A 300 -16.49 30.75 -22.81
C GLY A 300 -15.76 32.06 -23.18
N VAL A 301 -14.72 32.46 -22.43
CA VAL A 301 -13.90 33.65 -22.72
C VAL A 301 -12.82 33.35 -23.76
N ASP A 302 -12.19 32.16 -23.69
CA ASP A 302 -11.19 31.68 -24.66
C ASP A 302 -11.69 30.40 -25.35
N ALA A 303 -12.89 30.51 -25.95
CA ALA A 303 -13.58 29.40 -26.59
C ALA A 303 -12.80 28.83 -27.78
N GLY A 304 -12.82 27.49 -27.93
CA GLY A 304 -12.13 26.79 -29.01
C GLY A 304 -10.64 26.47 -28.75
N ARG A 305 -10.13 26.78 -27.55
CA ARG A 305 -8.78 26.40 -27.12
C ARG A 305 -8.81 25.14 -26.25
N VAL A 306 -7.91 24.21 -26.54
CA VAL A 306 -7.84 22.91 -25.85
C VAL A 306 -6.80 22.98 -24.72
N PHE A 307 -7.02 22.21 -23.66
CA PHE A 307 -6.07 22.12 -22.55
C PHE A 307 -4.67 21.74 -23.06
N GLY A 308 -3.64 22.48 -22.59
CA GLY A 308 -2.24 22.24 -22.98
C GLY A 308 -1.89 22.64 -24.43
N SER A 309 -2.80 23.21 -25.22
CA SER A 309 -2.51 23.58 -26.61
C SER A 309 -1.63 24.83 -26.69
N TRP A 310 -0.53 24.74 -27.45
CA TRP A 310 0.31 25.88 -27.79
C TRP A 310 -0.40 26.85 -28.73
N GLN A 311 -0.12 28.15 -28.59
CA GLN A 311 -0.67 29.18 -29.45
C GLN A 311 0.43 30.15 -29.89
N LYS A 312 0.43 30.46 -31.18
CA LYS A 312 1.22 31.54 -31.76
C LYS A 312 0.89 32.90 -31.11
N GLY A 313 1.90 33.76 -30.97
CA GLY A 313 1.70 35.16 -30.57
C GLY A 313 0.73 35.88 -31.52
N SER A 314 -0.05 36.83 -31.00
CA SER A 314 -0.94 37.64 -31.84
C SER A 314 -0.18 38.83 -32.41
N VAL A 315 -0.41 39.11 -33.70
CA VAL A 315 0.01 40.36 -34.32
C VAL A 315 -0.95 41.46 -33.90
N ILE A 316 -0.42 42.55 -33.35
CA ILE A 316 -1.20 43.74 -33.01
C ILE A 316 -0.95 44.76 -34.11
N VAL A 317 -2.02 45.37 -34.64
CA VAL A 317 -1.90 46.51 -35.55
C VAL A 317 -2.54 47.72 -34.91
N GLY A 318 -1.84 48.86 -34.97
CA GLY A 318 -2.31 50.12 -34.41
C GLY A 318 -3.20 50.87 -35.40
N ASP A 319 -4.20 51.57 -34.87
CA ASP A 319 -4.91 52.64 -35.57
C ASP A 319 -4.00 53.89 -35.56
N ASP A 320 -3.75 54.48 -36.73
CA ASP A 320 -2.95 55.70 -36.84
C ASP A 320 -3.76 56.99 -36.62
N GLY A 321 -5.07 56.86 -36.34
CA GLY A 321 -5.95 57.97 -36.02
C GLY A 321 -6.26 58.87 -37.21
N VAL A 322 -5.89 58.47 -38.43
CA VAL A 322 -6.21 59.20 -39.64
C VAL A 322 -7.62 58.79 -40.06
N GLY A 323 -8.54 59.74 -40.25
CA GLY A 323 -10.00 59.56 -40.34
C GLY A 323 -10.56 58.73 -41.52
N THR A 324 -9.75 57.90 -42.15
CA THR A 324 -10.10 56.86 -43.14
C THR A 324 -9.39 55.59 -42.72
N VAL A 325 -10.05 54.43 -42.80
CA VAL A 325 -9.57 53.08 -42.42
C VAL A 325 -8.13 52.83 -42.93
N THR A 326 -7.15 53.31 -42.19
CA THR A 326 -5.74 53.27 -42.52
C THR A 326 -5.08 52.44 -41.45
N VAL A 327 -4.56 51.30 -41.87
CA VAL A 327 -3.87 50.37 -41.00
C VAL A 327 -2.38 50.69 -41.15
N ALA A 328 -1.79 51.37 -40.17
CA ALA A 328 -0.38 51.74 -40.24
C ALA A 328 0.53 50.55 -39.95
N SER A 329 1.38 50.20 -40.92
CA SER A 329 2.51 49.28 -40.75
C SER A 329 3.78 50.09 -40.47
N SER A 330 4.44 49.85 -39.35
CA SER A 330 5.67 50.55 -38.97
C SER A 330 6.86 50.06 -39.83
N ASN A 331 7.47 50.94 -40.63
CA ASN A 331 8.76 50.68 -41.26
C ASN A 331 9.87 51.34 -40.44
N VAL A 332 10.32 50.66 -39.38
CA VAL A 332 11.42 51.14 -38.53
C VAL A 332 12.68 50.31 -38.72
N ALA A 333 13.84 51.00 -38.71
CA ALA A 333 15.15 50.39 -38.87
C ALA A 333 15.54 49.49 -37.69
N ASP A 334 15.17 49.86 -36.45
CA ASP A 334 15.39 49.06 -35.25
C ASP A 334 14.07 48.71 -34.56
N LYS A 335 13.63 47.47 -34.78
CA LYS A 335 12.35 46.91 -34.32
C LYS A 335 12.37 46.58 -32.82
N ARG A 336 13.56 46.30 -32.26
CA ARG A 336 13.72 46.02 -30.82
C ARG A 336 13.52 47.26 -29.98
N ALA A 337 13.85 48.44 -30.52
CA ALA A 337 13.63 49.73 -29.86
C ALA A 337 12.14 50.02 -29.58
N LEU A 338 11.23 49.43 -30.36
CA LEU A 338 9.78 49.50 -30.13
C LEU A 338 9.24 48.38 -29.22
N GLY A 339 10.09 47.53 -28.66
CA GLY A 339 9.69 46.39 -27.83
C GLY A 339 9.00 45.26 -28.61
N LEU A 340 9.15 45.25 -29.94
CA LEU A 340 8.64 44.19 -30.80
C LEU A 340 9.70 43.12 -31.00
N ASP A 341 9.24 41.87 -31.02
CA ASP A 341 10.08 40.77 -31.48
C ASP A 341 10.07 40.63 -32.99
N LEU A 342 11.19 40.14 -33.52
CA LEU A 342 11.36 39.92 -34.95
C LEU A 342 10.53 38.71 -35.38
N GLY A 343 9.42 38.96 -36.08
CA GLY A 343 8.69 37.94 -36.84
C GLY A 343 9.26 37.80 -38.25
N GLY A 344 9.40 36.56 -38.74
CA GLY A 344 9.72 36.26 -40.14
C GLY A 344 8.46 36.08 -40.98
N SER A 345 8.53 36.36 -42.29
CA SER A 345 7.40 36.15 -43.23
C SER A 345 6.99 34.68 -43.36
N GLU A 346 7.84 33.75 -42.95
CA GLU A 346 7.55 32.30 -42.96
C GLU A 346 6.53 31.89 -41.89
N THR A 347 6.32 32.69 -40.85
CA THR A 347 5.51 32.31 -39.69
C THR A 347 4.02 32.65 -39.85
N TYR A 348 3.69 33.63 -40.71
CA TYR A 348 2.33 34.14 -40.95
C TYR A 348 2.13 34.49 -42.43
N GLN A 349 1.07 33.97 -43.05
CA GLN A 349 0.67 34.36 -44.41
C GLN A 349 -0.13 35.67 -44.37
N ILE A 350 0.27 36.63 -45.20
CA ILE A 350 -0.44 37.92 -45.37
C ILE A 350 -1.22 37.83 -46.68
N SER A 351 -2.50 38.17 -46.63
CA SER A 351 -3.36 38.30 -47.81
C SER A 351 -4.11 39.62 -47.74
N THR A 352 -4.15 40.36 -48.85
CA THR A 352 -4.97 41.56 -48.99
C THR A 352 -6.35 41.16 -49.48
N VAL A 353 -7.39 41.51 -48.71
CA VAL A 353 -8.78 41.22 -49.07
C VAL A 353 -9.42 42.52 -49.56
N ASN A 354 -9.48 42.68 -50.89
CA ASN A 354 -10.25 43.67 -51.66
C ASN A 354 -10.33 45.11 -51.12
N GLY A 355 -9.45 45.97 -51.64
CA GLY A 355 -9.58 47.43 -51.52
C GLY A 355 -8.25 48.10 -51.83
N GLU A 356 -8.23 48.97 -52.83
CA GLU A 356 -7.08 49.70 -53.35
C GLU A 356 -6.03 50.03 -52.27
N SER A 357 -4.89 49.33 -52.29
CA SER A 357 -3.77 49.56 -51.37
C SER A 357 -2.49 49.69 -52.18
N GLN A 358 -1.91 50.89 -52.21
CA GLN A 358 -0.56 51.08 -52.74
C GLN A 358 0.46 50.52 -51.76
N SER A 359 0.95 49.31 -52.03
CA SER A 359 2.12 48.76 -51.33
C SER A 359 3.35 49.59 -51.69
N ARG A 360 3.80 50.45 -50.77
CA ARG A 360 5.09 51.15 -50.88
C ARG A 360 6.08 50.53 -49.90
N GLY A 361 6.60 49.35 -50.26
CA GLY A 361 7.74 48.71 -49.62
C GLY A 361 7.42 47.51 -48.71
N ASN A 362 8.45 46.94 -48.11
CA ASN A 362 8.34 45.75 -47.24
C ASN A 362 7.55 46.09 -45.96
N GLN A 363 6.34 45.53 -45.83
CA GLN A 363 5.52 45.62 -44.63
C GLN A 363 5.97 44.55 -43.62
N TYR A 364 6.23 44.95 -42.37
CA TYR A 364 6.62 44.06 -41.29
C TYR A 364 5.67 44.18 -40.10
N PHE A 365 5.24 43.04 -39.58
CA PHE A 365 4.45 42.94 -38.36
C PHE A 365 5.31 42.35 -37.23
N GLY A 366 5.19 42.92 -36.02
CA GLY A 366 5.78 42.37 -34.80
C GLY A 366 4.71 41.87 -33.84
N TYR A 367 5.12 41.10 -32.84
CA TYR A 367 4.28 40.76 -31.71
C TYR A 367 4.84 41.41 -30.45
N SER A 368 3.96 41.84 -29.56
CA SER A 368 4.33 42.47 -28.29
C SER A 368 4.43 41.39 -27.22
N ARG A 369 5.60 41.26 -26.59
CA ARG A 369 5.74 40.51 -25.33
C ARG A 369 5.55 41.46 -24.15
N PRO A 370 4.76 41.08 -23.13
CA PRO A 370 4.79 41.81 -21.86
C PRO A 370 6.22 41.87 -21.31
N ARG A 371 6.58 42.99 -20.66
CA ARG A 371 7.84 43.05 -19.90
C ARG A 371 7.85 41.92 -18.86
N ASN A 372 8.89 41.11 -18.87
CA ASN A 372 8.99 39.92 -18.02
C ASN A 372 10.44 39.66 -17.59
N ASN A 373 10.58 38.84 -16.54
CA ASN A 373 11.84 38.25 -16.11
C ASN A 373 11.79 36.75 -16.38
N SER A 374 12.86 36.18 -16.93
CA SER A 374 12.94 34.75 -17.25
C SER A 374 13.37 33.94 -16.03
N PHE A 375 12.43 33.19 -15.43
CA PHE A 375 12.68 32.22 -14.38
C PHE A 375 12.62 30.78 -14.90
N LEU A 376 13.23 29.85 -14.18
CA LEU A 376 13.24 28.43 -14.56
C LEU A 376 11.90 27.78 -14.18
N PHE A 377 11.14 27.32 -15.16
CA PHE A 377 9.95 26.52 -14.90
C PHE A 377 10.33 25.07 -14.63
N CYS A 378 9.82 24.53 -13.53
CA CYS A 378 10.00 23.13 -13.17
C CYS A 378 8.66 22.46 -12.84
N VAL A 379 8.59 21.16 -13.05
CA VAL A 379 7.47 20.28 -12.69
C VAL A 379 7.83 19.42 -11.49
N LYS A 380 6.93 19.32 -10.51
CA LYS A 380 7.08 18.45 -9.33
C LYS A 380 6.84 17.00 -9.71
N TYR A 381 7.69 16.07 -9.25
CA TYR A 381 7.57 14.63 -9.52
C TYR A 381 7.36 13.74 -8.29
#